data_AF-Q1GXS7-F1
#
_entry.id   AF-Q1GXS7-F1
#
_cell.length_a   1.000
_cell.length_b   1.000
_cell.length_c   1.000
_cell.angle_alpha   90.00
_cell.angle_beta   90.00
_cell.angle_gamma   90.00
#
_symmetry.space_group_name_H-M   'P 1'
#
loop_
_entity.id
_entity.type
_entity.pdbx_description
1 polymer ?
#
loop_
_entity_poly.entity_id
_entity_poly.type
_entity_poly.pdbx_seq_one_letter_code
_entity_poly.pdbx_strand_id
1 'polypeptide(L)' 'MSGTPQTKTEETKKPLTAATAAALVKRPIPLFDDKGKPTGKFKQQEVKTAEVLEFKEYADRLVVVTVDGQKFEAAL' A
#
# COMPACT_ATOMS: atom_id res chain seq x y z
N MET A 1 23.32 18.48 35.94
CA MET A 1 21.96 18.61 35.37
C MET A 1 21.99 18.01 33.98
N SER A 2 21.44 16.81 33.82
CA SER A 2 21.47 16.04 32.58
C SER A 2 20.28 16.45 31.71
N GLY A 3 20.52 17.35 30.74
CA GLY A 3 19.54 17.70 29.73
C GLY A 3 19.72 16.80 28.52
N THR A 4 18.89 15.78 28.38
CA THR A 4 18.75 15.01 27.14
C THR A 4 17.92 15.85 26.18
N PRO A 5 18.41 16.30 25.01
CA PRO A 5 17.54 16.82 23.99
C PRO A 5 16.79 15.64 23.36
N GLN A 6 15.48 15.55 23.64
CA GLN A 6 14.56 14.76 22.84
C GLN A 6 14.39 15.47 21.50
N THR A 7 15.24 15.16 20.53
CA THR A 7 15.00 15.58 19.15
C THR A 7 13.97 14.63 18.56
N LYS A 8 12.70 15.02 18.75
CA LYS A 8 11.54 14.59 17.98
C LYS A 8 11.96 14.45 16.51
N THR A 9 12.06 13.22 16.03
CA THR A 9 12.29 12.93 14.62
C THR A 9 11.07 13.44 13.87
N GLU A 10 11.15 14.69 13.39
CA GLU A 10 10.36 15.11 12.23
C GLU A 10 10.80 14.19 11.09
N GLU A 11 10.04 13.09 10.94
CA GLU A 11 10.05 12.32 9.72
C GLU A 11 9.75 13.31 8.62
N THR A 12 10.79 13.70 7.89
CA THR A 12 10.67 14.34 6.60
C THR A 12 9.77 13.40 5.80
N LYS A 13 8.46 13.70 5.73
CA LYS A 13 7.50 12.94 4.94
C LYS A 13 8.07 12.96 3.53
N LYS A 14 8.80 11.90 3.16
CA LYS A 14 9.22 11.72 1.78
C LYS A 14 7.95 11.84 0.97
N PRO A 15 7.95 12.64 -0.11
CA PRO A 15 6.77 12.76 -0.95
C PRO A 15 6.33 11.34 -1.29
N LEU A 16 5.09 11.01 -0.94
CA LEU A 16 4.57 9.66 -1.08
C LEU A 16 4.60 9.35 -2.58
N THR A 17 5.52 8.47 -2.98
CA THR A 17 5.70 8.13 -4.40
C THR A 17 4.71 7.05 -4.79
N ALA A 18 4.39 6.92 -6.08
CA ALA A 18 3.54 5.83 -6.56
C ALA A 18 4.06 4.44 -6.13
N ALA A 19 5.38 4.26 -6.05
CA ALA A 19 5.98 3.00 -5.60
C ALA A 19 5.74 2.74 -4.10
N THR A 20 5.88 3.77 -3.28
CA THR A 20 5.57 3.69 -1.84
C THR A 20 4.08 3.46 -1.62
N ALA A 21 3.23 4.15 -2.37
CA ALA A 21 1.79 3.98 -2.31
C ALA A 21 1.36 2.55 -2.68
N ALA A 22 1.92 2.01 -3.75
CA ALA A 22 1.60 0.67 -4.22
C ALA A 22 2.04 -0.43 -3.22
N ALA A 23 3.19 -0.25 -2.56
CA ALA A 23 3.69 -1.18 -1.55
C ALA A 23 2.85 -1.19 -0.25
N LEU A 24 2.26 -0.04 0.11
CA LEU A 24 1.40 0.07 1.30
C LEU A 24 0.04 -0.61 1.11
N VAL A 25 -0.33 -0.88 -0.13
CA VAL A 25 -1.65 -1.36 -0.51
C VAL A 25 -1.60 -2.80 -1.01
N LYS A 26 -2.47 -3.65 -0.48
CA LYS A 26 -2.52 -5.08 -0.81
C LYS A 26 -3.83 -5.41 -1.52
N ARG A 27 -3.72 -6.14 -2.63
CA ARG A 27 -4.85 -6.73 -3.34
C ARG A 27 -4.96 -8.22 -3.03
N PRO A 28 -6.18 -8.75 -2.81
CA PRO A 28 -6.40 -10.18 -2.70
C PRO A 28 -6.35 -10.81 -4.10
N ILE A 29 -5.47 -11.79 -4.28
CA ILE A 29 -5.38 -12.60 -5.50
C ILE A 29 -5.82 -14.03 -5.18
N PRO A 30 -6.79 -14.60 -5.92
CA PRO A 30 -7.20 -15.98 -5.70
C PRO A 30 -6.04 -16.94 -5.97
N LEU A 31 -5.89 -17.93 -5.10
CA LEU A 31 -4.92 -19.01 -5.29
C LEU A 31 -5.56 -20.13 -6.11
N PHE A 32 -4.83 -20.58 -7.13
CA PHE A 32 -5.21 -21.71 -7.97
C PHE A 32 -4.33 -22.92 -7.64
N ASP A 33 -4.90 -24.12 -7.74
CA ASP A 33 -4.16 -25.37 -7.61
C ASP A 33 -3.37 -25.71 -8.90
N ASP A 34 -2.58 -26.80 -8.86
CA ASP A 34 -1.79 -27.26 -10.01
C ASP A 34 -2.63 -27.66 -11.24
N LYS A 35 -3.96 -27.75 -11.06
CA LYS A 35 -4.95 -28.04 -12.11
C LYS A 35 -5.69 -26.79 -12.58
N GLY A 36 -5.28 -25.60 -12.12
CA GLY A 36 -5.87 -24.32 -12.47
C GLY A 36 -7.23 -24.05 -11.82
N LYS A 37 -7.64 -24.82 -10.80
CA LYS A 37 -8.91 -24.63 -10.10
C LYS A 37 -8.77 -23.66 -8.93
N PRO A 38 -9.76 -22.79 -8.68
CA PRO A 38 -9.72 -21.88 -7.53
C PRO A 38 -9.80 -22.68 -6.23
N THR A 39 -8.88 -22.40 -5.32
CA THR A 39 -8.78 -23.09 -4.02
C THR A 39 -9.71 -22.52 -2.95
N GLY A 40 -10.41 -21.42 -3.24
CA GLY A 40 -11.18 -20.64 -2.27
C GLY A 40 -10.31 -19.82 -1.30
N LYS A 41 -8.98 -19.90 -1.42
CA LYS A 41 -8.03 -19.09 -0.64
C LYS A 41 -7.53 -17.91 -1.46
N PHE A 42 -7.19 -16.84 -0.76
CA PHE A 42 -6.60 -15.64 -1.35
C PHE A 42 -5.22 -15.40 -0.75
N LYS A 43 -4.28 -14.92 -1.56
CA LYS A 43 -3.04 -14.32 -1.07
C LYS A 43 -3.15 -12.80 -1.14
N GLN A 44 -2.54 -12.13 -0.16
CA GLN A 44 -2.35 -10.69 -0.21
C GLN A 44 -1.11 -10.42 -1.06
N GLN A 45 -1.26 -9.67 -2.13
CA GLN A 45 -0.16 -9.26 -2.99
C GLN A 45 -0.16 -7.74 -3.12
N GLU A 46 1.02 -7.14 -3.01
CA GLU A 46 1.20 -5.71 -3.22
C GLU A 46 0.76 -5.32 -4.63
N VAL A 47 0.16 -4.13 -4.74
CA VAL A 47 -0.14 -3.54 -6.04
C VAL A 47 1.19 -3.18 -6.70
N LYS A 48 1.35 -3.45 -8.00
CA LYS A 48 2.56 -3.01 -8.71
C LYS A 48 2.46 -1.53 -9.01
N THR A 49 3.57 -0.80 -8.97
CA THR A 49 3.60 0.62 -9.35
C THR A 49 3.03 0.88 -10.74
N ALA A 50 3.27 -0.02 -11.69
CA ALA A 50 2.74 0.09 -13.06
C ALA A 50 1.21 -0.08 -13.15
N GLU A 51 0.58 -0.62 -12.10
CA GLU A 51 -0.88 -0.76 -12.02
C GLU A 51 -1.52 0.46 -11.34
N VAL A 52 -0.75 1.35 -10.72
CA VAL A 52 -1.27 2.57 -10.08
C VAL A 52 -1.63 3.58 -11.16
N LEU A 53 -2.92 3.90 -11.26
CA LEU A 53 -3.42 4.97 -12.10
C LEU A 53 -3.32 6.32 -11.39
N GLU A 54 -3.82 6.37 -10.15
CA GLU A 54 -3.80 7.56 -9.30
C GLU A 54 -3.73 7.13 -7.83
N PHE A 55 -3.13 7.96 -6.98
CA PHE A 55 -3.16 7.74 -5.54
C PHE A 55 -3.31 9.07 -4.80
N LYS A 56 -3.92 9.00 -3.62
CA LYS A 56 -4.12 10.16 -2.76
C LYS A 56 -3.92 9.79 -1.30
N GLU A 57 -3.02 10.52 -0.65
CA GLU A 57 -2.81 10.47 0.79
C GLU A 57 -3.83 11.38 1.50
N TYR A 58 -4.51 10.83 2.49
CA TYR A 58 -5.32 11.55 3.47
C TYR A 58 -4.63 11.49 4.84
N ALA A 59 -5.15 12.23 5.82
CA ALA A 59 -4.53 12.30 7.14
C ALA A 59 -4.46 10.94 7.86
N ASP A 60 -5.39 10.04 7.58
CA ASP A 60 -5.60 8.76 8.26
C ASP A 60 -5.44 7.53 7.34
N ARG A 61 -5.36 7.74 6.02
CA ARG A 61 -5.35 6.65 5.04
C ARG A 61 -4.77 7.05 3.70
N LEU A 62 -4.29 6.04 2.98
CA LEU A 62 -3.88 6.13 1.59
C LEU A 62 -4.92 5.44 0.71
N VAL A 63 -5.36 6.12 -0.34
CA VAL A 63 -6.23 5.54 -1.37
C VAL A 63 -5.45 5.40 -2.67
N VAL A 64 -5.44 4.20 -3.23
CA VAL A 64 -4.83 3.89 -4.54
C VAL A 64 -5.91 3.42 -5.49
N VAL A 65 -5.94 4.02 -6.68
CA VAL A 65 -6.76 3.61 -7.80
C VAL A 65 -5.87 2.93 -8.82
N THR A 66 -6.25 1.72 -9.23
CA THR A 66 -5.51 0.96 -10.25
C THR A 66 -6.08 1.18 -11.65
N VAL A 67 -5.29 0.84 -12.67
CA VAL A 67 -5.64 1.00 -14.10
C VAL A 67 -6.89 0.23 -14.53
N ASP A 68 -7.25 -0.83 -13.81
CA ASP A 68 -8.48 -1.61 -14.01
C ASP A 68 -9.69 -1.01 -13.27
N GLY A 69 -9.53 0.16 -12.65
CA GLY A 69 -10.59 0.88 -11.94
C GLY A 69 -10.85 0.39 -10.52
N GLN A 70 -10.06 -0.56 -10.00
CA GLN A 70 -10.19 -1.00 -8.62
C GLN A 70 -9.63 0.05 -7.66
N LYS A 71 -10.22 0.13 -6.47
CA LYS A 71 -9.78 1.01 -5.40
C LYS A 71 -9.35 0.19 -4.22
N PHE A 72 -8.22 0.59 -3.65
CA PHE A 72 -7.67 -0.05 -2.47
C PHE A 72 -7.25 1.00 -1.46
N GLU A 73 -7.48 0.72 -0.19
CA GLU A 73 -7.21 1.64 0.91
C GLU A 73 -6.24 0.98 1.90
N ALA A 74 -5.31 1.76 2.42
CA ALA A 74 -4.42 1.37 3.52
C ALA A 74 -4.51 2.42 4.63
N ALA A 75 -4.63 1.98 5.88
CA ALA A 75 -4.48 2.87 7.02
C ALA A 75 -3.01 3.29 7.15
N LEU A 76 -2.77 4.58 7.45
CA LEU A 76 -1.43 5.14 7.65
C LEU A 76 -1.09 5.29 9.14
#